data_AF-A0A7X2SZD8-F1
#
_entry.id   AF-A0A7X2SZD8-F1
#
_cell.length_a   1.000
_cell.length_b   1.000
_cell.length_c   1.000
_cell.angle_alpha   90.00
_cell.angle_beta   90.00
_cell.angle_gamma   90.00
#
_symmetry.space_group_name_H-M   'P 1'
#
loop_
_entity.id
_entity.type
_entity.pdbx_description
1 polymer ?
#
loop_
_entity_poly.entity_id
_entity_poly.type
_entity_poly.pdbx_seq_one_letter_code
_entity_poly.pdbx_strand_id
1 'polypeptide(L)' 'KDVLLPGIIEHIERSGVHSGDSMAVYPPQNISDEVQNQIVNYAKLLAKELKCIGIMNIQFVIHENQAYVIEVNPRAS' A
#
# COMPACT_ATOMS: atom_id res chain seq x y z
N LYS A 1 -15.05 -8.39 -11.21
CA LYS A 1 -14.61 -6.98 -11.27
C LYS A 1 -13.11 -6.99 -11.07
N ASP A 2 -12.40 -6.38 -12.00
CA ASP A 2 -10.95 -6.43 -12.03
C ASP A 2 -10.38 -5.36 -11.11
N VAL A 3 -9.33 -5.72 -10.37
CA VAL A 3 -8.57 -4.81 -9.51
C VAL A 3 -7.17 -4.76 -10.09
N LEU A 4 -6.76 -3.57 -10.53
CA LEU A 4 -5.42 -3.32 -11.03
C LEU A 4 -4.61 -2.64 -9.93
N LEU A 5 -3.41 -3.15 -9.68
CA LEU A 5 -2.45 -2.53 -8.77
C LEU A 5 -1.31 -1.94 -9.62
N PRO A 6 -1.26 -0.61 -9.83
CA PRO A 6 -0.27 0.00 -10.71
C PRO A 6 1.14 0.01 -10.09
N GLY A 7 1.24 -0.03 -8.76
CA GLY A 7 2.53 -0.03 -8.09
C GLY A 7 2.43 -0.09 -6.57
N ILE A 8 3.54 -0.46 -5.96
CA ILE A 8 3.81 -0.34 -4.52
C ILE A 8 4.88 0.73 -4.39
N ILE A 9 4.66 1.74 -3.54
CA ILE A 9 5.63 2.81 -3.30
C ILE A 9 6.19 2.61 -1.89
N GLU A 10 7.51 2.61 -1.75
CA GLU A 10 8.19 2.49 -0.45
C GLU A 10 8.64 3.87 0.02
N HIS A 11 8.36 4.23 1.27
CA HIS A 11 8.92 5.43 1.89
C HIS A 11 10.37 5.16 2.29
N ILE A 12 11.27 6.11 2.02
CA ILE A 12 12.68 6.04 2.44
C ILE A 12 12.77 6.19 3.97
N GLU A 13 11.93 7.05 4.54
CA GLU A 13 11.83 7.28 5.96
C GLU A 13 11.04 6.15 6.65
N ARG A 14 11.39 5.91 7.92
CA ARG A 14 10.64 4.97 8.75
C ARG A 14 9.25 5.51 9.07
N SER A 15 8.33 4.59 9.37
CA SER A 15 6.99 4.93 9.88
C SER A 15 7.08 5.90 11.07
N GLY A 16 6.32 6.99 11.01
CA GLY A 16 6.32 8.04 12.04
C GLY A 16 6.66 9.43 11.48
N VAL A 17 7.27 9.51 10.31
CA VAL A 17 7.35 10.76 9.52
C VAL A 17 6.06 10.93 8.72
N HIS A 18 5.54 12.16 8.61
CA HIS A 18 4.33 12.40 7.85
C HIS A 18 4.57 12.09 6.36
N SER A 19 3.63 11.37 5.74
CA SER A 19 3.70 10.97 4.33
C SER A 19 3.91 12.14 3.35
N GLY A 20 3.49 13.36 3.68
CA GLY A 20 3.72 14.55 2.85
C GLY A 20 5.18 15.06 2.86
N ASP A 21 5.95 14.72 3.89
CA ASP A 21 7.35 15.13 4.07
C ASP A 21 8.33 14.01 3.74
N SER A 22 7.83 12.83 3.36
CA SER A 22 8.63 11.64 3.10
C SER A 22 9.09 11.59 1.64
N MET A 23 10.32 11.18 1.41
CA MET A 23 10.75 10.74 0.09
C MET A 23 10.29 9.31 -0.15
N ALA A 24 9.87 9.02 -1.37
CA ALA A 24 9.37 7.71 -1.72
C ALA A 24 10.02 7.19 -3.00
N VAL A 25 10.20 5.87 -3.07
CA VAL A 25 10.82 5.18 -4.19
C VAL A 25 9.83 4.20 -4.83
N TYR A 26 9.86 4.17 -6.16
CA TYR A 26 9.12 3.22 -6.99
C TYR A 26 10.06 2.68 -8.08
N PRO A 27 10.20 1.35 -8.23
CA PRO A 27 9.58 0.27 -7.43
C PRO A 27 10.17 0.18 -5.99
N PRO A 28 9.58 -0.62 -5.08
CA PRO A 28 10.14 -0.80 -3.74
C PRO A 28 11.53 -1.47 -3.82
N GLN A 29 12.44 -1.07 -2.93
CA GLN A 29 13.83 -1.50 -2.91
C GLN A 29 14.12 -2.53 -1.80
N ASN A 30 13.46 -2.40 -0.64
CA ASN A 30 13.76 -3.22 0.55
C ASN A 30 12.58 -4.08 1.02
N ILE A 31 11.45 -4.07 0.30
CA ILE A 31 10.27 -4.87 0.65
C ILE A 31 10.40 -6.26 0.01
N SER A 32 10.35 -7.32 0.82
CA SER A 32 10.42 -8.71 0.34
C SER A 32 9.23 -9.07 -0.55
N ASP A 33 9.43 -10.01 -1.48
CA ASP A 33 8.36 -10.50 -2.36
C ASP A 33 7.18 -11.08 -1.58
N GLU A 34 7.44 -11.70 -0.42
CA GLU A 34 6.39 -12.19 0.48
C GLU A 34 5.48 -11.05 0.97
N VAL A 35 6.07 -9.96 1.45
CA VAL A 35 5.33 -8.79 1.92
C VAL A 35 4.61 -8.10 0.77
N GLN A 36 5.24 -7.99 -0.41
CA GLN A 36 4.59 -7.44 -1.61
C GLN A 36 3.36 -8.27 -1.99
N ASN A 37 3.44 -9.60 -1.91
CA ASN A 37 2.29 -10.47 -2.15
C ASN A 37 1.17 -10.28 -1.11
N GLN A 38 1.52 -10.09 0.17
CA GLN A 38 0.53 -9.74 1.20
C GLN A 38 -0.19 -8.42 0.86
N ILE A 39 0.56 -7.37 0.50
CA ILE A 39 0.02 -6.06 0.10
C ILE A 39 -0.94 -6.21 -1.09
N VAL A 40 -0.56 -6.95 -2.13
CA VAL A 40 -1.40 -7.19 -3.31
C VAL A 40 -2.70 -7.91 -2.94
N ASN A 41 -2.61 -8.92 -2.07
CA ASN A 41 -3.78 -9.66 -1.61
C ASN A 41 -4.73 -8.78 -0.80
N TYR A 42 -4.21 -8.01 0.16
CA TYR A 42 -5.00 -7.09 0.96
C TYR A 42 -5.63 -5.99 0.13
N ALA A 43 -4.90 -5.39 -0.81
CA ALA A 43 -5.43 -4.37 -1.72
C ALA A 43 -6.61 -4.90 -2.55
N LYS A 44 -6.51 -6.13 -3.08
CA LYS A 44 -7.59 -6.77 -3.84
C LYS A 44 -8.82 -7.06 -2.98
N LEU A 45 -8.62 -7.52 -1.74
CA LEU A 45 -9.71 -7.77 -0.81
C LEU A 45 -10.41 -6.46 -0.44
N LEU A 46 -9.66 -5.46 0.01
CA LEU A 46 -10.19 -4.14 0.38
C LEU A 46 -10.95 -3.48 -0.76
N ALA A 47 -10.41 -3.50 -1.98
CA ALA A 47 -11.07 -2.91 -3.15
C ALA A 47 -12.46 -3.54 -3.41
N LYS A 48 -12.57 -4.87 -3.25
CA LYS A 48 -13.81 -5.62 -3.45
C LYS A 48 -14.80 -5.38 -2.32
N GLU A 49 -14.37 -5.50 -1.08
CA GLU A 49 -15.23 -5.37 0.11
C GLU A 49 -15.77 -3.94 0.27
N LEU A 50 -14.94 -2.93 0.01
CA LEU A 50 -15.35 -1.53 0.03
C LEU A 50 -16.12 -1.12 -1.23
N LYS A 51 -16.32 -2.03 -2.18
CA LYS A 51 -16.99 -1.80 -3.47
C LYS A 51 -16.42 -0.58 -4.19
N CYS A 52 -15.10 -0.39 -4.10
CA CYS A 52 -14.43 0.75 -4.70
C CYS A 52 -14.65 0.75 -6.22
N ILE A 53 -15.10 1.89 -6.75
CA ILE A 53 -15.19 2.16 -8.19
C ILE A 53 -14.38 3.43 -8.44
N GLY A 54 -13.24 3.28 -9.10
CA GLY A 54 -12.28 4.36 -9.32
C GLY A 54 -10.93 4.06 -8.67
N ILE A 55 -10.38 5.04 -7.96
CA ILE A 55 -9.03 4.99 -7.38
C ILE A 55 -9.13 4.78 -5.88
N MET A 56 -8.20 4.00 -5.33
CA MET A 56 -8.03 3.82 -3.90
C MET A 56 -6.53 3.81 -3.58
N ASN A 57 -6.15 4.62 -2.60
CA ASN A 57 -4.84 4.60 -1.97
C ASN A 57 -4.94 3.83 -0.64
N ILE A 58 -3.96 2.97 -0.36
CA ILE A 58 -3.87 2.22 0.89
C ILE A 58 -2.47 2.44 1.46
N GLN A 59 -2.38 2.82 2.72
CA GLN A 59 -1.12 2.91 3.44
C GLN A 59 -0.92 1.69 4.33
N PHE A 60 0.29 1.13 4.28
CA PHE A 60 0.70 -0.02 5.07
C PHE A 60 1.88 0.34 5.98
N VAL A 61 1.95 -0.30 7.14
CA VAL A 61 3.19 -0.43 7.92
C VAL A 61 3.66 -1.88 7.83
N ILE A 62 4.97 -2.07 7.69
CA ILE A 62 5.59 -3.40 7.65
C ILE A 62 6.35 -3.61 8.96
N HIS A 63 6.05 -4.71 9.65
CA HIS A 63 6.75 -5.11 10.86
C HIS A 63 6.96 -6.62 10.83
N GLU A 64 8.19 -7.08 11.05
CA GLU A 64 8.54 -8.51 11.07
C GLU A 64 8.01 -9.32 9.86
N ASN A 65 8.21 -8.81 8.64
CA ASN A 65 7.71 -9.40 7.38
C ASN A 65 6.18 -9.55 7.28
N GLN A 66 5.44 -8.77 8.08
CA GLN A 66 3.99 -8.72 8.03
C GLN A 66 3.52 -7.31 7.66
N ALA A 67 2.64 -7.21 6.66
CA ALA A 67 1.98 -5.97 6.29
C ALA A 67 0.73 -5.74 7.15
N TYR A 68 0.58 -4.51 7.67
CA TYR A 68 -0.59 -4.05 8.42
C TYR A 68 -1.16 -2.80 7.77
N VAL A 69 -2.48 -2.73 7.64
CA VAL A 69 -3.17 -1.56 7.07
C VAL A 69 -3.21 -0.43 8.11
N ILE A 70 -2.75 0.76 7.74
CA ILE A 70 -2.90 1.98 8.54
C ILE A 70 -4.22 2.67 8.17
N GLU A 71 -4.37 3.00 6.89
CA GLU A 71 -5.52 3.73 6.37
C GLU A 71 -5.84 3.32 4.94
N VAL A 72 -7.12 3.51 4.58
CA VAL A 72 -7.63 3.28 3.23
C VAL A 72 -8.38 4.53 2.78
N ASN A 73 -7.92 5.13 1.69
CA ASN A 73 -8.51 6.31 1.09
C ASN A 73 -9.10 5.93 -0.27
N PRO A 74 -10.44 5.77 -0.41
CA PRO A 74 -11.08 5.45 -1.69
C PRO A 74 -11.20 6.69 -2.59
N ARG A 75 -10.08 7.37 -2.79
CA ARG A 75 -9.89 8.56 -3.63
C ARG A 75 -8.43 8.62 -4.07
N ALA A 76 -8.12 9.52 -5.01
CA ALA A 76 -6.73 9.89 -5.27
C ALA A 76 -6.10 10.49 -3.99
N SER A 77 -4.87 10.06 -3.69
CA SER A 77 -4.01 10.58 -2.63
C SER A 77 -3.20 11.76 -3.12
#